data_AF-A0A2D7BSZ7-F1
#
_entry.id   AF-A0A2D7BSZ7-F1
#
_cell.length_a   1.000
_cell.length_b   1.000
_cell.length_c   1.000
_cell.angle_alpha   90.00
_cell.angle_beta   90.00
_cell.angle_gamma   90.00
#
_symmetry.space_group_name_H-M   'P 1'
#
loop_
_entity.id
_entity.type
_entity.pdbx_description
1 polymer ?
#
loop_
_entity_poly.entity_id
_entity_poly.type
_entity_poly.pdbx_seq_one_letter_code
_entity_poly.pdbx_strand_id
1 'polypeptide(L)'
;MAKLKTLILLVLAGFILVGCGSDPRADDKAVLTEKVLELQGDAENAADVAECVVGVMDENLDDDAWTAFMFVVNEDEAGAEKWLEENEVDEDAIEAAVESAADKAEADCEVDL
;
A
#
# COMPACT_ATOMS: atom_id res chain seq x y z
N MET A 1 -9.86 -19.57 32.57
CA MET A 1 -9.46 -18.55 31.56
C MET A 1 -7.99 -18.76 31.16
N ALA A 2 -7.68 -19.80 30.38
CA ALA A 2 -6.29 -20.07 29.95
C ALA A 2 -6.20 -20.65 28.52
N LYS A 3 -7.32 -20.72 27.77
CA LYS A 3 -7.36 -21.38 26.44
C LYS A 3 -7.38 -20.42 25.25
N LEU A 4 -7.85 -19.17 25.42
CA LEU A 4 -7.94 -18.19 24.33
C LEU A 4 -6.58 -17.55 24.01
N LYS A 5 -5.80 -17.19 25.04
CA LYS A 5 -4.45 -16.62 24.89
C LYS A 5 -3.47 -17.59 24.20
N THR A 6 -3.61 -18.89 24.43
CA THR A 6 -2.73 -19.91 23.83
C THR A 6 -3.06 -20.16 22.35
N LEU A 7 -4.33 -19.95 21.94
CA LEU A 7 -4.74 -20.09 20.54
C LEU A 7 -4.26 -18.91 19.69
N ILE A 8 -4.32 -17.68 20.22
CA ILE A 8 -3.84 -16.46 19.55
C ILE A 8 -2.31 -16.51 19.36
N LEU A 9 -1.56 -17.00 20.35
CA LEU A 9 -0.11 -17.18 20.25
C LEU A 9 0.29 -18.23 19.19
N LEU A 10 -0.54 -19.25 18.96
CA LEU A 10 -0.30 -20.27 17.94
C LEU A 10 -0.59 -19.76 16.52
N VAL A 11 -1.55 -18.85 16.34
CA VAL A 11 -1.80 -18.19 15.05
C VAL A 11 -0.68 -17.20 14.73
N LEU A 12 -0.20 -16.43 15.71
CA LEU A 12 0.94 -15.52 15.55
C LEU A 12 2.25 -16.27 15.26
N ALA A 13 2.46 -17.45 15.85
CA ALA A 13 3.64 -18.27 15.56
C ALA A 13 3.55 -19.01 14.22
N GLY A 14 2.35 -19.21 13.66
CA GLY A 14 2.12 -19.85 12.36
C GLY A 14 2.51 -18.97 11.16
N PHE A 15 2.48 -17.65 11.31
CA PHE A 15 2.95 -16.70 10.30
C PHE A 15 4.49 -16.55 10.26
N ILE A 16 5.21 -17.02 11.27
CA ILE A 16 6.65 -16.74 11.44
C ILE A 16 7.55 -17.79 10.75
N LEU A 17 6.99 -18.76 10.01
CA LEU A 17 7.79 -19.87 9.42
C LEU A 17 7.87 -19.92 7.89
N VAL A 18 7.49 -18.84 7.18
CA VAL A 18 7.87 -18.65 5.77
C VAL A 18 8.17 -17.17 5.51
N GLY A 19 9.45 -16.79 5.54
CA GLY A 19 9.90 -15.47 5.05
C GLY A 19 10.78 -14.70 6.04
N CYS A 20 11.99 -14.36 5.60
CA CYS A 20 12.93 -13.53 6.33
C CYS A 20 12.40 -12.08 6.34
N GLY A 21 12.05 -11.51 7.50
CA GLY A 21 11.71 -10.08 7.67
C GLY A 21 10.78 -9.51 6.60
N SER A 22 9.56 -10.05 6.48
CA SER A 22 8.60 -9.63 5.46
C SER A 22 7.99 -8.28 5.82
N ASP A 23 8.39 -7.25 5.06
CA ASP A 23 7.63 -6.02 4.90
C ASP A 23 6.12 -6.36 4.72
N PRO A 24 5.22 -5.85 5.58
CA PRO A 24 3.80 -6.18 5.53
C PRO A 24 3.12 -5.70 4.23
N ARG A 25 3.74 -4.77 3.49
CA ARG A 25 3.23 -4.21 2.24
C ARG A 25 3.85 -4.85 1.00
N ALA A 26 4.66 -5.89 1.15
CA ALA A 26 5.42 -6.46 0.03
C ALA A 26 4.55 -6.89 -1.17
N ASP A 27 3.39 -7.51 -0.90
CA ASP A 27 2.45 -7.92 -1.95
C ASP A 27 1.79 -6.71 -2.61
N ASP A 28 1.36 -5.71 -1.83
CA ASP A 28 0.77 -4.46 -2.33
C ASP A 28 1.75 -3.68 -3.20
N LYS A 29 3.02 -3.59 -2.79
CA LYS A 29 4.09 -2.95 -3.56
C LYS A 29 4.31 -3.63 -4.90
N ALA A 30 4.19 -4.96 -4.95
CA ALA A 30 4.30 -5.70 -6.21
C ALA A 30 3.14 -5.36 -7.14
N VAL A 31 1.90 -5.26 -6.62
CA VAL A 31 0.73 -4.84 -7.39
C VAL A 31 0.88 -3.42 -7.92
N LEU A 32 1.28 -2.48 -7.06
CA LEU A 32 1.50 -1.08 -7.47
C LEU A 32 2.61 -0.97 -8.53
N THR A 33 3.69 -1.73 -8.38
CA THR A 33 4.79 -1.79 -9.37
C THR A 33 4.25 -2.22 -10.73
N GLU A 34 3.44 -3.29 -10.78
CA GLU A 34 2.84 -3.78 -12.03
C GLU A 34 1.94 -2.71 -12.67
N LYS A 35 1.11 -2.02 -11.88
CA LYS A 35 0.25 -0.94 -12.37
C LYS A 35 1.03 0.24 -12.94
N VAL A 36 2.10 0.68 -12.29
CA VAL A 36 2.94 1.77 -12.81
C VAL A 36 3.65 1.34 -14.09
N LEU A 37 4.14 0.10 -14.16
CA LEU A 37 4.73 -0.45 -15.38
C LEU A 37 3.73 -0.51 -16.54
N GLU A 38 2.47 -0.91 -16.28
CA GLU A 38 1.41 -0.90 -17.28
C GLU A 38 1.14 0.51 -17.84
N LEU A 39 1.20 1.54 -16.99
CA LEU A 39 1.01 2.95 -17.38
C LEU A 39 2.19 3.49 -18.19
N GLN A 40 3.42 3.15 -17.80
CA GLN A 40 4.65 3.60 -18.47
C GLN A 40 4.90 2.88 -19.82
N GLY A 41 4.35 1.68 -20.00
CA GLY A 41 4.48 0.89 -21.22
C GLY A 41 5.95 0.51 -21.51
N ASP A 42 6.39 0.69 -22.75
CA ASP A 42 7.73 0.31 -23.22
C ASP A 42 8.82 1.37 -22.96
N ALA A 43 8.61 2.30 -22.02
CA ALA A 43 9.61 3.31 -21.68
C ALA A 43 10.91 2.65 -21.15
N GLU A 44 12.08 3.11 -21.62
CA GLU A 44 13.38 2.53 -21.23
C GLU A 44 13.64 2.57 -19.72
N ASN A 45 13.01 3.50 -19.00
CA ASN A 45 13.13 3.71 -17.55
C ASN A 45 11.87 3.30 -16.77
N ALA A 46 10.92 2.56 -17.36
CA ALA A 46 9.66 2.20 -16.70
C ALA A 46 9.86 1.50 -15.34
N ALA A 47 10.86 0.61 -15.25
CA ALA A 47 11.19 -0.09 -14.01
C ALA A 47 11.74 0.84 -12.93
N ASP A 48 12.64 1.76 -13.30
CA ASP A 48 13.22 2.74 -12.37
C ASP A 48 12.15 3.71 -11.86
N VAL A 49 11.23 4.11 -12.75
CA VAL A 49 10.05 4.93 -12.41
C VAL A 49 9.14 4.19 -11.44
N ALA A 50 8.80 2.93 -11.72
CA ALA A 50 7.93 2.14 -10.86
C ALA A 50 8.54 1.94 -9.46
N GLU A 51 9.84 1.64 -9.38
CA GLU A 51 10.56 1.54 -8.11
C GLU A 51 10.53 2.87 -7.34
N CYS A 52 10.76 3.99 -8.03
CA CYS A 52 10.72 5.32 -7.41
C CYS A 52 9.33 5.67 -6.87
N VAL A 53 8.28 5.50 -7.67
CA VAL A 53 6.90 5.83 -7.28
C VAL A 53 6.48 4.99 -6.07
N VAL A 54 6.72 3.67 -6.11
CA VAL A 54 6.39 2.76 -5.00
C VAL A 54 7.17 3.14 -3.73
N GLY A 55 8.44 3.52 -3.87
CA GLY A 55 9.27 3.97 -2.75
C GLY A 55 8.74 5.25 -2.11
N VAL A 56 8.39 6.26 -2.92
CA VAL A 56 7.82 7.51 -2.42
C VAL A 56 6.48 7.26 -1.72
N MET A 57 5.60 6.45 -2.30
CA MET A 57 4.32 6.12 -1.67
C MET A 57 4.53 5.39 -0.34
N ASP A 58 5.43 4.42 -0.28
CA ASP A 58 5.69 3.67 0.95
C ASP A 58 6.25 4.53 2.08
N GLU A 59 7.16 5.45 1.75
CA GLU A 59 7.81 6.32 2.73
C GLU A 59 6.89 7.42 3.26
N ASN A 60 5.90 7.86 2.47
CA ASN A 60 5.08 9.04 2.78
C ASN A 60 3.64 8.69 3.17
N LEU A 61 3.17 7.46 2.92
CA LEU A 61 1.85 6.99 3.37
C LEU A 61 1.97 6.13 4.63
N ASP A 62 1.19 6.49 5.65
CA ASP A 62 0.96 5.60 6.80
C ASP A 62 0.08 4.40 6.41
N ASP A 63 -0.16 3.48 7.36
CA ASP A 63 -0.84 2.22 7.05
C ASP A 63 -2.31 2.43 6.62
N ASP A 64 -2.97 3.45 7.16
CA ASP A 64 -4.37 3.75 6.83
C ASP A 64 -4.46 4.40 5.44
N ALA A 65 -3.60 5.38 5.15
CA ALA A 65 -3.53 6.01 3.84
C ALA A 65 -3.07 5.03 2.75
N TRP A 66 -2.11 4.15 3.06
CA TRP A 66 -1.68 3.07 2.16
C TRP A 66 -2.83 2.10 1.85
N THR A 67 -3.57 1.66 2.88
CA THR A 67 -4.71 0.77 2.71
C THR A 67 -5.79 1.40 1.84
N ALA A 68 -6.13 2.66 2.11
CA ALA A 68 -7.09 3.41 1.31
C ALA A 68 -6.64 3.57 -0.15
N PHE A 69 -5.36 3.91 -0.35
CA PHE A 69 -4.76 4.01 -1.68
C PHE A 69 -4.84 2.68 -2.45
N MET A 70 -4.57 1.55 -1.79
CA MET A 70 -4.65 0.24 -2.42
C MET A 70 -6.08 -0.14 -2.83
N PHE A 71 -7.14 0.34 -2.17
CA PHE A 71 -8.49 0.13 -2.68
C PHE A 71 -8.72 0.85 -4.02
N VAL A 72 -8.16 2.05 -4.20
CA VAL A 72 -8.23 2.78 -5.47
C VAL A 72 -7.46 2.05 -6.56
N VAL A 73 -6.23 1.63 -6.27
CA VAL A 73 -5.37 0.86 -7.21
C VAL A 73 -6.03 -0.45 -7.64
N ASN A 74 -6.75 -1.10 -6.73
CA ASN A 74 -7.46 -2.35 -6.98
C ASN A 74 -8.89 -2.17 -7.51
N GLU A 75 -9.36 -0.93 -7.71
CA GLU A 75 -10.71 -0.60 -8.15
C GLU A 75 -11.81 -1.21 -7.23
N ASP A 76 -11.56 -1.31 -5.92
CA ASP A 76 -12.47 -1.92 -4.93
C ASP A 76 -13.17 -0.87 -4.05
N GLU A 77 -14.09 -0.14 -4.67
CA GLU A 77 -14.90 0.92 -4.03
C GLU A 77 -15.74 0.38 -2.86
N ALA A 78 -16.38 -0.79 -3.04
CA ALA A 78 -17.20 -1.39 -1.98
C ALA A 78 -16.38 -1.87 -0.78
N GLY A 79 -15.13 -2.31 -1.01
CA GLY A 79 -14.16 -2.62 0.03
C GLY A 79 -13.75 -1.37 0.80
N ALA A 80 -13.46 -0.27 0.09
CA ALA A 80 -13.09 1.02 0.67
C ALA A 80 -14.18 1.57 1.60
N GLU A 81 -15.43 1.66 1.10
CA GLU A 81 -16.56 2.17 1.87
C GLU A 81 -16.74 1.41 3.18
N LYS A 82 -16.73 0.07 3.09
CA LYS A 82 -16.88 -0.78 4.27
C LYS A 82 -15.72 -0.62 5.26
N TRP A 83 -14.49 -0.51 4.75
CA TRP A 83 -13.32 -0.33 5.61
C TRP A 83 -13.35 1.02 6.33
N LEU A 84 -13.72 2.11 5.64
CA LEU A 84 -13.88 3.44 6.25
C LEU A 84 -14.93 3.42 7.36
N GLU A 85 -16.09 2.77 7.14
CA GLU A 85 -17.15 2.61 8.14
C GLU A 85 -16.67 1.83 9.39
N GLU A 86 -15.84 0.79 9.21
CA GLU A 86 -15.39 -0.08 10.30
C GLU A 86 -14.25 0.50 11.13
N ASN A 87 -13.45 1.41 10.56
CA ASN A 87 -12.21 1.89 11.17
C ASN A 87 -12.25 3.37 11.62
N GLU A 88 -13.36 4.08 11.43
CA GLU A 88 -13.55 5.49 11.84
C GLU A 88 -12.42 6.41 11.33
N VAL A 89 -11.98 6.21 10.09
CA VAL A 89 -10.83 6.92 9.52
C VAL A 89 -11.24 8.30 9.01
N ASP A 90 -10.33 9.26 9.11
CA ASP A 90 -10.50 10.61 8.59
C ASP A 90 -10.18 10.63 7.08
N GLU A 91 -11.24 10.56 6.26
CA GLU A 91 -11.16 10.52 4.80
C GLU A 91 -10.42 11.75 4.23
N ASP A 92 -10.67 12.94 4.76
CA ASP A 92 -10.01 14.18 4.33
C ASP A 92 -8.50 14.12 4.60
N ALA A 93 -8.10 13.52 5.72
CA ALA A 93 -6.69 13.36 6.06
C ALA A 93 -5.98 12.32 5.17
N ILE A 94 -6.67 11.23 4.81
CA ILE A 94 -6.18 10.24 3.83
C ILE A 94 -5.98 10.90 2.47
N GLU A 95 -7.01 11.60 1.97
CA GLU A 95 -6.96 12.23 0.64
C GLU A 95 -5.76 13.19 0.55
N ALA A 96 -5.59 14.05 1.56
CA ALA A 96 -4.46 14.97 1.62
C ALA A 96 -3.09 14.26 1.69
N ALA A 97 -3.00 13.11 2.38
CA ALA A 97 -1.77 12.34 2.45
C ALA A 97 -1.43 11.67 1.09
N VAL A 98 -2.43 11.10 0.43
CA VAL A 98 -2.28 10.48 -0.90
C VAL A 98 -1.93 11.53 -1.96
N GLU A 99 -2.62 12.67 -1.99
CA GLU A 99 -2.32 13.78 -2.90
C GLU A 99 -0.90 14.30 -2.67
N SER A 100 -0.50 14.53 -1.41
CA SER A 100 0.86 14.97 -1.11
C SER A 100 1.94 13.95 -1.47
N ALA A 101 1.65 12.65 -1.40
CA ALA A 101 2.58 11.60 -1.80
C ALA A 101 2.67 11.48 -3.33
N ALA A 102 1.55 11.66 -4.04
CA ALA A 102 1.49 11.69 -5.50
C ALA A 102 2.28 12.88 -6.06
N ASP A 103 2.02 14.11 -5.56
CA ASP A 103 2.76 15.31 -5.94
C ASP A 103 4.28 15.13 -5.78
N LYS A 104 4.68 14.45 -4.70
CA LYS A 104 6.09 14.15 -4.44
C LYS A 104 6.64 13.10 -5.39
N ALA A 105 5.86 12.07 -5.71
CA ALA A 105 6.26 11.05 -6.67
C ALA A 105 6.42 11.64 -8.07
N GLU A 106 5.54 12.55 -8.50
CA GLU A 106 5.69 13.30 -9.75
C GLU A 106 6.99 14.11 -9.79
N ALA A 107 7.26 14.84 -8.70
CA ALA A 107 8.45 15.68 -8.60
C ALA A 107 9.77 14.87 -8.52
N ASP A 108 9.81 13.82 -7.70
CA ASP A 108 11.03 13.05 -7.41
C ASP A 108 11.30 11.98 -8.47
N CYS A 109 10.26 11.43 -9.10
CA CYS A 109 10.38 10.39 -10.13
C CYS A 109 10.25 10.93 -11.55
N GLU A 110 10.06 12.24 -11.72
CA GLU A 110 9.92 12.94 -13.00
C GLU A 110 8.81 12.36 -13.89
N VAL A 111 7.66 12.07 -13.27
CA VAL A 111 6.47 11.50 -13.91
C VAL A 111 5.25 12.41 -13.78
N ASP A 112 4.23 12.15 -14.59
CA ASP A 112 2.91 12.78 -14.56
C ASP A 112 1.93 11.64 -14.21
N LEU A 113 1.36 11.66 -13.00
CA LEU A 113 0.60 10.54 -12.42
C LEU A 113 -0.92 10.75 -12.47
#